data_AF-A0A7X6WKV3-F1
#
_entry.id   AF-A0A7X6WKV3-F1
#
_cell.length_a   1.000
_cell.length_b   1.000
_cell.length_c   1.000
_cell.angle_alpha   90.00
_cell.angle_beta   90.00
_cell.angle_gamma   90.00
#
_symmetry.space_group_name_H-M   'P 1'
#
loop_
_entity.id
_entity.type
_entity.pdbx_description
1 polymer ?
#
loop_
_entity_poly.entity_id
_entity_poly.type
_entity_poly.pdbx_seq_one_letter_code
_entity_poly.pdbx_strand_id
1 'polypeptide(L)'
;MKIAFSPCPNDTFVFHAWVHGLIPGAPKLNVTYADIDITNSLAASGSGLDLLKISYAALPWVLSDYTLLPCGGALGRGCGPLVLTLNKASRNLSPAVLAGRRIAVPSERSTAYLLFRLWAAAQVPGGVGEIVILPFHEIMPAVRDGLVDAGLVIHEARFTYPAYGLMQVVDLGSWWEDQTNLPLPLGAIIARRSLDLPAIVNWIRASVKYAWAHPKASQDYVLSHAQELSPEVVKAHIDLYVNEYTENLGEIGYQAVTTLLSRAAQAGLVPEVDWRTMTVIL
;
A
#
# COMPACT_ATOMS: atom_id res chain seq x y z
N MET A 1 17.01 -8.07 -14.54
CA MET A 1 16.72 -7.85 -13.11
C MET A 1 15.28 -8.27 -12.83
N LYS A 2 15.03 -9.11 -11.83
CA LYS A 2 13.71 -9.66 -11.52
C LYS A 2 13.00 -8.77 -10.51
N ILE A 3 11.84 -8.25 -10.89
CA ILE A 3 11.05 -7.34 -10.05
C ILE A 3 9.62 -7.85 -9.90
N ALA A 4 9.02 -7.66 -8.73
CA ALA A 4 7.58 -7.84 -8.53
C ALA A 4 6.91 -6.58 -7.98
N PHE A 5 5.79 -6.17 -8.58
CA PHE A 5 4.94 -5.07 -8.10
C PHE A 5 3.49 -5.29 -8.54
N SER A 6 2.55 -4.50 -8.00
CA SER A 6 1.13 -4.69 -8.30
C SER A 6 0.75 -4.17 -9.69
N PRO A 7 -0.27 -4.73 -10.35
CA PRO A 7 -0.78 -4.18 -11.61
C PRO A 7 -1.55 -2.86 -11.43
N CYS A 8 -1.61 -2.29 -10.22
CA CYS A 8 -2.35 -1.06 -9.94
C CYS A 8 -1.75 0.15 -10.67
N PRO A 9 -2.60 1.14 -11.03
CA PRO A 9 -2.18 2.30 -11.82
C PRO A 9 -0.92 3.01 -11.30
N ASN A 10 -0.82 3.22 -9.99
CA ASN A 10 0.32 3.90 -9.37
C ASN A 10 1.65 3.17 -9.63
N ASP A 11 1.68 1.84 -9.54
CA ASP A 11 2.93 1.08 -9.72
C ASP A 11 3.31 0.97 -11.20
N THR A 12 2.32 0.71 -12.06
CA THR A 12 2.55 0.72 -13.51
C THR A 12 3.01 2.10 -14.00
N PHE A 13 2.49 3.18 -13.41
CA PHE A 13 2.93 4.54 -13.71
C PHE A 13 4.39 4.76 -13.27
N VAL A 14 4.73 4.41 -12.02
CA VAL A 14 6.08 4.55 -11.45
C VAL A 14 7.13 3.80 -12.27
N PHE A 15 6.85 2.55 -12.66
CA PHE A 15 7.82 1.70 -13.32
C PHE A 15 7.75 1.71 -14.86
N HIS A 16 6.78 2.41 -15.46
CA HIS A 16 6.55 2.42 -16.90
C HIS A 16 7.83 2.64 -17.71
N ALA A 17 8.56 3.73 -17.43
CA ALA A 17 9.71 4.11 -18.23
C ALA A 17 10.86 3.11 -18.10
N TRP A 18 11.07 2.53 -16.92
CA TRP A 18 12.07 1.48 -16.75
C TRP A 18 11.66 0.19 -17.46
N VAL A 19 10.40 -0.25 -17.31
CA VAL A 19 9.88 -1.45 -17.98
C VAL A 19 10.03 -1.38 -19.50
N HIS A 20 9.82 -0.20 -20.08
CA HIS A 20 9.89 0.03 -21.53
C HIS A 20 11.28 0.45 -22.04
N GLY A 21 12.32 0.37 -21.21
CA GLY A 21 13.70 0.66 -21.63
C GLY A 21 13.95 2.14 -21.95
N LEU A 22 13.15 3.05 -21.40
CA LEU A 22 13.28 4.50 -21.61
C LEU A 22 14.32 5.15 -20.66
N ILE A 23 14.91 4.37 -19.75
CA ILE A 23 15.91 4.84 -18.79
C ILE A 23 17.31 4.40 -19.25
N PRO A 24 18.18 5.32 -19.70
CA PRO A 24 19.53 4.99 -20.16
C PRO A 24 20.34 4.26 -19.09
N GLY A 25 21.03 3.19 -19.50
CA GLY A 25 21.89 2.40 -18.61
C GLY A 25 21.15 1.48 -17.63
N ALA A 26 19.81 1.53 -17.58
CA ALA A 26 19.04 0.65 -16.72
C ALA A 26 18.93 -0.77 -17.32
N PRO A 27 19.08 -1.84 -16.52
CA PRO A 27 18.97 -3.20 -17.02
C PRO A 27 17.51 -3.54 -17.36
N LYS A 28 17.33 -4.48 -18.31
CA LYS A 28 16.00 -5.03 -18.63
C LYS A 28 15.36 -5.65 -17.39
N LEU A 29 14.10 -5.30 -17.15
CA LEU A 29 13.27 -5.88 -16.10
C LEU A 29 12.59 -7.17 -16.59
N ASN A 30 12.55 -8.17 -15.72
CA ASN A 30 11.64 -9.30 -15.80
C ASN A 30 10.57 -9.08 -14.72
N VAL A 31 9.38 -8.64 -15.15
CA VAL A 31 8.33 -8.16 -14.25
C VAL A 31 7.37 -9.29 -13.91
N THR A 32 7.12 -9.47 -12.62
CA THR A 32 6.01 -10.28 -12.09
C THR A 32 4.95 -9.33 -11.55
N TYR A 33 3.79 -9.27 -12.20
CA TYR A 33 2.65 -8.52 -11.64
C TYR A 33 1.93 -9.40 -10.62
N ALA A 34 1.80 -8.90 -9.40
CA ALA A 34 1.14 -9.64 -8.33
C ALA A 34 0.56 -8.69 -7.29
N ASP A 35 -0.59 -9.06 -6.73
CA ASP A 35 -1.22 -8.33 -5.64
C ASP A 35 -0.29 -8.22 -4.42
N ILE A 36 -0.49 -7.18 -3.61
CA ILE A 36 0.41 -6.85 -2.50
C ILE A 36 0.51 -7.99 -1.46
N ASP A 37 -0.53 -8.79 -1.30
CA ASP A 37 -0.51 -9.97 -0.42
C ASP A 37 0.46 -11.04 -0.92
N ILE A 38 0.47 -11.26 -2.24
CA ILE A 38 1.36 -12.19 -2.90
C ILE A 38 2.80 -11.66 -2.81
N THR A 39 3.04 -10.39 -3.08
CA THR A 39 4.41 -9.84 -3.02
C THR A 39 4.97 -9.82 -1.60
N ASN A 40 4.14 -9.59 -0.58
CA ASN A 40 4.52 -9.74 0.83
C ASN A 40 4.99 -11.19 1.12
N SER A 41 4.25 -12.19 0.63
CA SER A 41 4.57 -13.61 0.80
C SER A 41 5.84 -14.02 0.02
N LEU A 42 6.02 -13.49 -1.18
CA LEU A 42 7.22 -13.71 -2.00
C LEU A 42 8.48 -13.12 -1.35
N ALA A 43 8.36 -11.95 -0.71
CA ALA A 43 9.48 -11.35 0.01
C ALA A 43 9.89 -12.20 1.21
N ALA A 44 8.92 -12.66 2.01
CA ALA A 44 9.17 -13.46 3.21
C ALA A 44 9.67 -14.89 2.94
N SER A 45 9.36 -15.47 1.77
CA SER A 45 9.77 -16.83 1.40
C SER A 45 11.15 -16.93 0.74
N GLY A 46 11.86 -15.81 0.56
CA GLY A 46 13.20 -15.81 -0.05
C GLY A 46 13.18 -16.06 -1.56
N SER A 47 12.10 -15.68 -2.26
CA SER A 47 11.74 -15.94 -3.67
C SER A 47 12.80 -15.76 -4.78
N GLY A 48 14.01 -15.28 -4.48
CA GLY A 48 15.04 -15.04 -5.49
C GLY A 48 14.81 -13.76 -6.32
N LEU A 49 13.82 -12.93 -5.97
CA LEU A 49 13.54 -11.66 -6.64
C LEU A 49 14.53 -10.57 -6.20
N ASP A 50 14.95 -9.72 -7.14
CA ASP A 50 15.94 -8.67 -6.92
C ASP A 50 15.31 -7.46 -6.24
N LEU A 51 14.12 -7.07 -6.70
CA LEU A 51 13.32 -5.96 -6.19
C LEU A 51 11.87 -6.39 -6.00
N LEU A 52 11.21 -5.87 -4.96
CA LEU A 52 9.79 -6.09 -4.75
C LEU A 52 9.13 -4.82 -4.23
N LYS A 53 7.87 -4.61 -4.61
CA LYS A 53 6.96 -3.78 -3.83
C LYS A 53 6.29 -4.63 -2.78
N ILE A 54 6.33 -4.19 -1.53
CA ILE A 54 5.65 -4.82 -0.40
C ILE A 54 4.84 -3.78 0.38
N SER A 55 3.99 -4.24 1.28
CA SER A 55 3.44 -3.38 2.33
C SER A 55 4.53 -2.93 3.29
N TYR A 56 4.50 -1.69 3.77
CA TYR A 56 5.40 -1.26 4.85
C TYR A 56 5.28 -2.13 6.09
N ALA A 57 4.07 -2.61 6.42
CA ALA A 57 3.86 -3.56 7.50
C ALA A 57 4.71 -4.82 7.35
N ALA A 58 4.98 -5.28 6.12
CA ALA A 58 5.75 -6.49 5.85
C ALA A 58 7.28 -6.31 6.01
N LEU A 59 7.76 -5.06 6.10
CA LEU A 59 9.18 -4.74 6.13
C LEU A 59 9.96 -5.45 7.25
N PRO A 60 9.50 -5.51 8.51
CA PRO A 60 10.28 -6.09 9.62
C PRO A 60 10.68 -7.55 9.41
N TRP A 61 9.92 -8.32 8.62
CA TRP A 61 10.20 -9.74 8.37
C TRP A 61 11.22 -10.01 7.25
N VAL A 62 11.60 -8.99 6.48
CA VAL A 62 12.41 -9.16 5.26
C VAL A 62 13.72 -8.39 5.29
N LEU A 63 13.99 -7.65 6.37
CA LEU A 63 15.18 -6.81 6.51
C LEU A 63 16.50 -7.59 6.57
N SER A 64 16.49 -8.90 6.79
CA SER A 64 17.69 -9.74 6.70
C SER A 64 18.27 -9.75 5.27
N ASP A 65 17.41 -9.94 4.27
CA ASP A 65 17.80 -10.17 2.89
C ASP A 65 17.64 -8.92 2.01
N TYR A 66 16.74 -8.03 2.43
CA TYR A 66 16.36 -6.84 1.69
C TYR A 66 16.60 -5.56 2.49
N THR A 67 16.70 -4.45 1.77
CA THR A 67 16.72 -3.09 2.33
C THR A 67 15.60 -2.26 1.72
N LEU A 68 15.03 -1.35 2.52
CA LEU A 68 14.10 -0.33 2.04
C LEU A 68 14.83 0.62 1.08
N LEU A 69 14.22 0.88 -0.07
CA LEU A 69 14.65 1.94 -0.98
C LEU A 69 13.95 3.26 -0.65
N PRO A 70 14.62 4.42 -0.80
CA PRO A 70 14.05 5.73 -0.51
C PRO A 70 13.05 6.22 -1.56
N CYS A 71 12.66 5.40 -2.55
CA CYS A 71 11.85 5.84 -3.69
C CYS A 71 11.01 4.69 -4.28
N GLY A 72 10.06 5.03 -5.16
CA GLY A 72 9.12 4.13 -5.82
C GLY A 72 7.97 3.64 -4.91
N GLY A 73 8.01 3.97 -3.62
CA GLY A 73 6.97 3.61 -2.66
C GLY A 73 5.68 4.43 -2.81
N ALA A 74 4.68 4.05 -2.03
CA ALA A 74 3.43 4.79 -1.85
C ALA A 74 3.32 5.20 -0.38
N LEU A 75 3.34 6.51 -0.13
CA LEU A 75 3.21 7.15 1.16
C LEU A 75 2.58 8.52 0.91
N GLY A 76 1.66 8.98 1.77
CA GLY A 76 1.01 10.26 1.52
C GLY A 76 -0.08 10.60 2.51
N ARG A 77 -0.78 11.68 2.23
CA ARG A 77 -1.95 12.14 3.00
C ARG A 77 -3.23 11.86 2.24
N GLY A 78 -4.30 11.63 2.99
CA GLY A 78 -5.61 11.33 2.45
C GLY A 78 -5.65 10.05 1.61
N CYS A 79 -4.65 9.16 1.71
CA CYS A 79 -4.52 7.93 0.92
C CYS A 79 -4.85 6.66 1.73
N GLY A 80 -5.55 6.83 2.86
CA GLY A 80 -5.86 5.76 3.80
C GLY A 80 -6.75 4.64 3.24
N PRO A 81 -6.58 3.40 3.73
CA PRO A 81 -7.59 2.36 3.60
C PRO A 81 -8.90 2.78 4.29
N LEU A 82 -10.02 2.29 3.78
CA LEU A 82 -11.34 2.58 4.33
C LEU A 82 -11.93 1.33 4.97
N VAL A 83 -12.68 1.51 6.06
CA VAL A 83 -13.58 0.46 6.56
C VAL A 83 -14.99 0.79 6.10
N LEU A 84 -15.61 -0.11 5.35
CA LEU A 84 -16.91 0.08 4.73
C LEU A 84 -17.95 -0.88 5.31
N THR A 85 -19.21 -0.45 5.37
CA THR A 85 -20.35 -1.29 5.77
C THR A 85 -21.60 -0.95 4.96
N LEU A 86 -22.57 -1.84 4.95
CA LEU A 86 -23.87 -1.63 4.32
C LEU A 86 -24.85 -0.82 5.21
N ASN A 87 -24.52 -0.54 6.47
CA ASN A 87 -25.46 -0.01 7.48
C ASN A 87 -26.07 1.37 7.12
N LYS A 88 -27.18 1.41 6.38
CA LYS A 88 -27.87 2.62 5.89
C LYS A 88 -28.50 3.52 6.97
N ALA A 89 -28.46 3.13 8.25
CA ALA A 89 -29.26 3.77 9.30
C ALA A 89 -28.70 5.11 9.81
N SER A 90 -27.42 5.43 9.57
CA SER A 90 -26.82 6.71 10.01
C SER A 90 -25.68 7.14 9.09
N ARG A 91 -25.61 8.45 8.78
CA ARG A 91 -24.47 9.05 8.06
C ARG A 91 -23.21 9.16 8.91
N ASN A 92 -23.35 9.15 10.24
CA ASN A 92 -22.23 9.15 11.18
C ASN A 92 -22.24 7.82 11.94
N LEU A 93 -21.39 6.89 11.52
CA LEU A 93 -21.27 5.58 12.15
C LEU A 93 -20.23 5.66 13.27
N SER A 94 -20.65 5.34 14.49
CA SER A 94 -19.73 5.11 15.60
C SER A 94 -18.91 3.84 15.36
N PRO A 95 -17.61 3.78 15.68
CA PRO A 95 -16.81 2.55 15.61
C PRO A 95 -17.44 1.35 16.35
N ALA A 96 -18.28 1.60 17.36
CA ALA A 96 -19.01 0.57 18.09
C ALA A 96 -19.92 -0.30 17.21
N VAL A 97 -20.28 0.13 15.99
CA VAL A 97 -21.03 -0.72 15.05
C VAL A 97 -20.27 -1.97 14.62
N LEU A 98 -18.94 -1.98 14.77
CA LEU A 98 -18.08 -3.12 14.42
C LEU A 98 -17.86 -4.09 15.59
N ALA A 99 -18.36 -3.79 16.80
CA ALA A 99 -18.17 -4.65 17.96
C ALA A 99 -18.75 -6.05 17.71
N GLY A 100 -17.92 -7.08 17.86
CA GLY A 100 -18.30 -8.48 17.63
C GLY A 100 -18.67 -8.85 16.18
N ARG A 101 -18.36 -7.97 15.20
CA ARG A 101 -18.72 -8.17 13.78
C ARG A 101 -17.69 -8.94 12.98
N ARG A 102 -18.13 -9.53 11.85
CA ARG A 102 -17.31 -10.22 10.86
C ARG A 102 -16.78 -9.23 9.83
N ILE A 103 -15.46 -9.11 9.73
CA ILE A 103 -14.77 -8.09 8.92
C ILE A 103 -13.94 -8.77 7.83
N ALA A 104 -14.22 -8.45 6.57
CA ALA A 104 -13.37 -8.86 5.45
C ALA A 104 -12.12 -7.97 5.36
N VAL A 105 -10.95 -8.58 5.14
CA VAL A 105 -9.66 -7.88 4.97
C VAL A 105 -8.90 -8.46 3.77
N PRO A 106 -8.06 -7.66 3.08
CA PRO A 106 -7.42 -8.10 1.83
C PRO A 106 -6.17 -8.97 2.05
N SER A 107 -5.63 -8.99 3.27
CA SER A 107 -4.35 -9.64 3.59
C SER A 107 -4.09 -9.61 5.09
N GLU A 108 -3.43 -10.64 5.63
CA GLU A 108 -2.96 -10.70 7.03
C GLU A 108 -1.72 -9.83 7.30
N ARG A 109 -1.00 -9.40 6.27
CA ARG A 109 0.30 -8.69 6.42
C ARG A 109 0.35 -7.36 5.69
N SER A 110 -0.80 -6.84 5.25
CA SER A 110 -0.88 -5.52 4.64
C SER A 110 -0.76 -4.39 5.66
N THR A 111 -0.26 -3.24 5.22
CA THR A 111 -0.28 -2.02 6.03
C THR A 111 -1.72 -1.59 6.37
N ALA A 112 -2.66 -1.87 5.47
CA ALA A 112 -4.07 -1.62 5.72
C ALA A 112 -4.59 -2.41 6.93
N TYR A 113 -4.29 -3.71 6.98
CA TYR A 113 -4.73 -4.55 8.09
C TYR A 113 -4.00 -4.19 9.39
N LEU A 114 -2.72 -3.84 9.32
CA LEU A 114 -1.98 -3.32 10.47
C LEU A 114 -2.65 -2.08 11.08
N LEU A 115 -2.98 -1.09 10.24
CA LEU A 115 -3.68 0.12 10.68
C LEU A 115 -5.05 -0.19 11.25
N PHE A 116 -5.80 -1.08 10.60
CA PHE A 116 -7.09 -1.52 11.09
C PHE A 116 -6.99 -2.12 12.49
N ARG A 117 -5.99 -2.97 12.76
CA ARG A 117 -5.78 -3.55 14.10
C ARG A 117 -5.45 -2.49 15.15
N LEU A 118 -4.58 -1.53 14.82
CA LEU A 118 -4.24 -0.41 15.72
C LEU A 118 -5.47 0.45 16.03
N TRP A 119 -6.23 0.81 14.99
CA TRP A 119 -7.45 1.59 15.13
C TRP A 119 -8.53 0.84 15.91
N ALA A 120 -8.80 -0.43 15.57
CA ALA A 120 -9.83 -1.23 16.20
C ALA A 120 -9.55 -1.44 17.70
N ALA A 121 -8.29 -1.68 18.07
CA ALA A 121 -7.89 -1.78 19.47
C ALA A 121 -8.15 -0.49 20.27
N ALA A 122 -8.02 0.68 19.62
CA ALA A 122 -8.25 1.97 20.26
C ALA A 122 -9.71 2.43 20.24
N GLN A 123 -10.50 2.01 19.24
CA GLN A 123 -11.78 2.65 18.92
C GLN A 123 -13.00 1.70 18.99
N VAL A 124 -12.82 0.38 18.88
CA VAL A 124 -13.95 -0.57 18.84
C VAL A 124 -14.10 -1.24 20.21
N PRO A 125 -15.13 -0.90 21.01
CA PRO A 125 -15.34 -1.49 22.33
C PRO A 125 -15.53 -3.01 22.23
N GLY A 126 -14.76 -3.77 23.02
CA GLY A 126 -14.82 -5.23 22.99
C GLY A 126 -14.19 -5.88 21.75
N GLY A 127 -13.63 -5.09 20.83
CA GLY A 127 -13.01 -5.58 19.59
C GLY A 127 -14.02 -6.08 18.54
N VAL A 128 -13.48 -6.47 17.39
CA VAL A 128 -14.25 -7.11 16.32
C VAL A 128 -14.38 -8.62 16.57
N GLY A 129 -15.34 -9.27 15.89
CA GLY A 129 -15.64 -10.69 16.10
C GLY A 129 -14.73 -11.62 15.30
N GLU A 130 -14.90 -11.66 13.99
CA GLU A 130 -14.20 -12.58 13.08
C GLU A 130 -13.50 -11.79 11.97
N ILE A 131 -12.27 -12.19 11.62
CA ILE A 131 -11.55 -11.67 10.47
C ILE A 131 -11.64 -12.69 9.34
N VAL A 132 -12.04 -12.24 8.15
CA VAL A 132 -12.13 -13.07 6.95
C VAL A 132 -11.20 -12.51 5.90
N ILE A 133 -10.28 -13.32 5.41
CA ILE A 133 -9.38 -12.93 4.34
C ILE A 133 -10.07 -13.19 3.02
N LEU A 134 -10.24 -12.15 2.20
CA LEU A 134 -10.78 -12.24 0.85
C LEU A 134 -9.87 -11.49 -0.12
N PRO A 135 -9.76 -11.93 -1.38
CA PRO A 135 -9.18 -11.09 -2.43
C PRO A 135 -9.83 -9.70 -2.43
N PHE A 136 -9.03 -8.66 -2.65
CA PHE A 136 -9.49 -7.26 -2.54
C PHE A 136 -10.76 -6.98 -3.36
N HIS A 137 -10.84 -7.49 -4.59
CA HIS A 137 -11.97 -7.28 -5.49
C HIS A 137 -13.29 -7.95 -5.01
N GLU A 138 -13.21 -8.91 -4.08
CA GLU A 138 -14.38 -9.60 -3.52
C GLU A 138 -14.94 -8.89 -2.27
N ILE A 139 -14.18 -8.00 -1.63
CA ILE A 139 -14.55 -7.40 -0.34
C ILE A 139 -15.82 -6.55 -0.46
N MET A 140 -15.88 -5.59 -1.40
CA MET A 140 -17.07 -4.73 -1.56
C MET A 140 -18.33 -5.53 -1.94
N PRO A 141 -18.29 -6.49 -2.89
CA PRO A 141 -19.39 -7.42 -3.12
C PRO A 141 -19.83 -8.18 -1.87
N ALA A 142 -18.89 -8.73 -1.09
CA ALA A 142 -19.20 -9.51 0.11
C ALA A 142 -19.91 -8.68 1.18
N VAL A 143 -19.53 -7.39 1.36
CA VAL A 143 -20.22 -6.46 2.26
C VAL A 143 -21.61 -6.12 1.73
N ARG A 144 -21.73 -5.80 0.43
CA ARG A 144 -23.01 -5.48 -0.22
C ARG A 144 -24.02 -6.62 -0.08
N ASP A 145 -23.56 -7.86 -0.24
CA ASP A 145 -24.39 -9.06 -0.25
C ASP A 145 -24.63 -9.61 1.17
N GLY A 146 -24.09 -8.96 2.21
CA GLY A 146 -24.29 -9.34 3.61
C GLY A 146 -23.57 -10.62 4.04
N LEU A 147 -22.57 -11.07 3.27
CA LEU A 147 -21.73 -12.23 3.62
C LEU A 147 -20.76 -11.91 4.78
N VAL A 148 -20.41 -10.63 4.92
CA VAL A 148 -19.65 -10.05 6.03
C VAL A 148 -20.31 -8.72 6.45
N ASP A 149 -20.09 -8.28 7.69
CA ASP A 149 -20.72 -7.07 8.23
C ASP A 149 -20.02 -5.79 7.76
N ALA A 150 -18.70 -5.86 7.55
CA ALA A 150 -17.87 -4.76 7.07
C ALA A 150 -16.64 -5.26 6.31
N GLY A 151 -16.00 -4.37 5.56
CA GLY A 151 -14.84 -4.68 4.74
C GLY A 151 -13.79 -3.59 4.81
N LEU A 152 -12.53 -3.98 5.02
CA LEU A 152 -11.37 -3.14 4.88
C LEU A 152 -10.95 -3.10 3.41
N VAL A 153 -11.03 -1.93 2.78
CA VAL A 153 -10.73 -1.75 1.36
C VAL A 153 -9.54 -0.82 1.13
N ILE A 154 -8.91 -0.98 -0.03
CA ILE A 154 -7.70 -0.29 -0.47
C ILE A 154 -7.86 0.17 -1.93
N HIS A 155 -6.79 0.69 -2.54
CA HIS A 155 -6.71 1.03 -3.97
C HIS A 155 -7.83 1.97 -4.42
N GLU A 156 -8.53 1.63 -5.52
CA GLU A 156 -9.57 2.42 -6.16
C GLU A 156 -10.93 2.34 -5.44
N ALA A 157 -11.10 1.44 -4.47
CA ALA A 157 -12.38 1.25 -3.78
C ALA A 157 -12.91 2.52 -3.13
N ARG A 158 -12.03 3.42 -2.70
CA ARG A 158 -12.41 4.76 -2.16
C ARG A 158 -13.19 5.63 -3.15
N PHE A 159 -13.02 5.41 -4.45
CA PHE A 159 -13.72 6.14 -5.50
C PHE A 159 -15.00 5.43 -5.95
N THR A 160 -15.08 4.11 -5.77
CA THR A 160 -16.14 3.28 -6.37
C THR A 160 -17.14 2.74 -5.35
N TYR A 161 -16.83 2.71 -4.04
CA TYR A 161 -17.71 2.17 -3.01
C TYR A 161 -19.13 2.79 -2.95
N PRO A 162 -19.36 4.08 -3.30
CA PRO A 162 -20.71 4.62 -3.30
C PRO A 162 -21.63 3.91 -4.31
N ALA A 163 -21.08 3.41 -5.42
CA ALA A 163 -21.84 2.65 -6.42
C ALA A 163 -22.31 1.28 -5.90
N TYR A 164 -21.65 0.75 -4.86
CA TYR A 164 -22.06 -0.46 -4.15
C TYR A 164 -23.10 -0.18 -3.06
N GLY A 165 -23.49 1.09 -2.84
CA GLY A 165 -24.38 1.49 -1.76
C GLY A 165 -23.75 1.33 -0.37
N LEU A 166 -22.42 1.24 -0.29
CA LEU A 166 -21.67 1.11 0.94
C LEU A 166 -21.42 2.49 1.56
N MET A 167 -21.18 2.50 2.87
CA MET A 167 -20.84 3.69 3.63
C MET A 167 -19.55 3.50 4.41
N GLN A 168 -18.80 4.59 4.56
CA GLN A 168 -17.55 4.61 5.29
C GLN A 168 -17.81 4.68 6.80
N VAL A 169 -17.23 3.74 7.55
CA VAL A 169 -17.13 3.77 9.01
C VAL A 169 -15.96 4.66 9.43
N VAL A 170 -14.80 4.48 8.79
CA VAL A 170 -13.59 5.26 9.06
C VAL A 170 -12.69 5.32 7.83
N ASP A 171 -12.01 6.45 7.64
CA ASP A 171 -10.80 6.56 6.82
C ASP A 171 -9.59 6.41 7.76
N LEU A 172 -8.85 5.31 7.60
CA LEU A 172 -7.71 4.99 8.47
C LEU A 172 -6.51 5.91 8.23
N GLY A 173 -6.45 6.58 7.08
CA GLY A 173 -5.47 7.63 6.78
C GLY A 173 -5.79 8.90 7.54
N SER A 174 -7.05 9.36 7.51
CA SER A 174 -7.48 10.51 8.33
C SER A 174 -7.23 10.25 9.82
N TRP A 175 -7.61 9.08 10.32
CA TRP A 175 -7.32 8.69 11.71
C TRP A 175 -5.81 8.70 12.00
N TRP A 176 -4.98 8.17 11.11
CA TRP A 176 -3.53 8.18 11.28
C TRP A 176 -2.96 9.60 11.34
N GLU A 177 -3.38 10.46 10.43
CA GLU A 177 -2.95 11.85 10.34
C GLU A 177 -3.35 12.64 11.59
N ASP A 178 -4.59 12.47 12.08
CA ASP A 178 -5.05 13.10 13.31
C ASP A 178 -4.21 12.68 14.53
N GLN A 179 -3.75 11.43 14.56
CA GLN A 179 -3.00 10.86 15.69
C GLN A 179 -1.48 11.11 15.66
N THR A 180 -0.93 11.55 14.53
CA THR A 180 0.52 11.62 14.33
C THR A 180 0.99 12.91 13.68
N ASN A 181 0.11 13.60 12.96
CA ASN A 181 0.44 14.65 12.01
C ASN A 181 1.45 14.21 10.93
N LEU A 182 1.56 12.91 10.66
CA LEU A 182 2.48 12.35 9.66
C LEU A 182 1.71 11.78 8.47
N PRO A 183 2.30 11.77 7.26
CA PRO A 183 1.75 11.01 6.13
C PRO A 183 1.71 9.51 6.45
N LEU A 184 0.86 8.77 5.77
CA LEU A 184 0.66 7.35 5.99
C LEU A 184 1.55 6.50 5.06
N PRO A 185 2.47 5.66 5.58
CA PRO A 185 3.18 4.67 4.80
C PRO A 185 2.23 3.56 4.35
N LEU A 186 2.21 3.21 3.06
CA LEU A 186 1.37 2.12 2.53
C LEU A 186 2.22 1.03 1.89
N GLY A 187 2.95 1.37 0.83
CA GLY A 187 3.77 0.45 0.06
C GLY A 187 5.24 0.87 0.01
N ALA A 188 6.14 -0.06 0.26
CA ALA A 188 7.59 0.11 0.19
C ALA A 188 8.15 -0.56 -1.06
N ILE A 189 9.24 -0.03 -1.62
CA ILE A 189 10.10 -0.78 -2.53
C ILE A 189 11.29 -1.28 -1.73
N ILE A 190 11.59 -2.57 -1.87
CA ILE A 190 12.75 -3.21 -1.28
C ILE A 190 13.64 -3.79 -2.37
N ALA A 191 14.95 -3.81 -2.11
CA ALA A 191 15.94 -4.42 -2.98
C ALA A 191 16.86 -5.35 -2.20
N ARG A 192 17.34 -6.42 -2.83
CA ARG A 192 18.36 -7.30 -2.23
C ARG A 192 19.58 -6.48 -1.86
N ARG A 193 20.08 -6.71 -0.64
CA ARG A 193 21.23 -5.96 -0.09
C ARG A 193 22.51 -6.08 -0.91
N SER A 194 22.67 -7.17 -1.68
CA SER A 194 23.86 -7.45 -2.49
C SER A 194 23.91 -6.69 -3.83
N LEU A 195 22.89 -5.90 -4.17
CA LEU A 195 22.79 -5.19 -5.45
C LEU A 195 23.44 -3.79 -5.38
N ASP A 196 23.62 -3.17 -6.55
CA ASP A 196 23.99 -1.75 -6.66
C ASP A 196 22.78 -0.87 -6.34
N LEU A 197 22.60 -0.58 -5.05
CA LEU A 197 21.46 0.18 -4.53
C LEU A 197 21.45 1.63 -5.05
N PRO A 198 22.58 2.38 -5.10
CA PRO A 198 22.61 3.71 -5.68
C PRO A 198 22.13 3.74 -7.14
N ALA A 199 22.57 2.80 -7.98
CA ALA A 199 22.13 2.73 -9.37
C ALA A 199 20.63 2.46 -9.48
N ILE A 200 20.12 1.50 -8.68
CA ILE A 200 18.69 1.17 -8.63
C ILE A 200 17.84 2.38 -8.22
N VAL A 201 18.23 3.09 -7.17
CA VAL A 201 17.53 4.30 -6.71
C VAL A 201 17.49 5.35 -7.81
N ASN A 202 18.60 5.55 -8.52
CA ASN A 202 18.66 6.49 -9.64
C ASN A 202 17.73 6.08 -10.79
N TRP A 203 17.65 4.79 -11.15
CA TRP A 203 16.75 4.31 -12.21
C TRP A 203 15.28 4.45 -11.83
N ILE A 204 14.90 4.14 -10.59
CA ILE A 204 13.52 4.31 -10.11
C ILE A 204 13.14 5.78 -10.15
N ARG A 205 13.98 6.68 -9.59
CA ARG A 205 13.73 8.13 -9.63
C ARG A 205 13.63 8.65 -11.04
N ALA A 206 14.50 8.20 -11.95
CA ALA A 206 14.42 8.57 -13.36
C ALA A 206 13.10 8.09 -14.00
N SER A 207 12.63 6.90 -13.65
CA SER A 207 11.35 6.36 -14.13
C SER A 207 10.16 7.18 -13.64
N VAL A 208 10.12 7.54 -12.35
CA VAL A 208 9.09 8.42 -11.77
C VAL A 208 9.09 9.78 -12.45
N LYS A 209 10.26 10.42 -12.59
CA LYS A 209 10.40 11.74 -13.25
C LYS A 209 9.96 11.71 -14.70
N TYR A 210 10.31 10.64 -15.42
CA TYR A 210 9.87 10.46 -16.79
C TYR A 210 8.34 10.35 -16.87
N ALA A 211 7.72 9.56 -15.98
CA ALA A 211 6.28 9.39 -15.95
C ALA A 211 5.55 10.72 -15.67
N TRP A 212 6.05 11.56 -14.75
CA TRP A 212 5.50 12.89 -14.51
C TRP A 212 5.71 13.87 -15.68
N ALA A 213 6.87 13.84 -16.34
CA ALA A 213 7.15 14.69 -17.50
C ALA A 213 6.33 14.26 -18.74
N HIS A 214 5.97 12.97 -18.83
CA HIS A 214 5.31 12.37 -19.98
C HIS A 214 4.12 11.49 -19.57
N PRO A 215 3.08 12.03 -18.91
CA PRO A 215 2.00 11.22 -18.31
C PRO A 215 1.18 10.44 -19.34
N LYS A 216 1.12 10.92 -20.59
CA LYS A 216 0.47 10.19 -21.70
C LYS A 216 1.27 8.97 -22.16
N ALA A 217 2.58 8.94 -21.95
CA ALA A 217 3.43 7.85 -22.43
C ALA A 217 3.11 6.53 -21.70
N SER A 218 2.73 6.59 -20.43
CA SER A 218 2.37 5.42 -19.62
C SER A 218 0.92 5.00 -19.74
N GLN A 219 0.07 5.76 -20.44
CA GLN A 219 -1.39 5.59 -20.41
C GLN A 219 -1.85 4.19 -20.86
N ASP A 220 -1.40 3.74 -22.03
CA ASP A 220 -1.78 2.42 -22.57
C ASP A 220 -1.28 1.27 -21.68
N TYR A 221 -0.07 1.43 -21.13
CA TYR A 221 0.50 0.45 -20.21
C TYR A 221 -0.27 0.39 -18.89
N VAL A 222 -0.64 1.53 -18.32
CA VAL A 222 -1.46 1.59 -17.10
C VAL A 222 -2.83 0.96 -17.34
N LEU A 223 -3.53 1.36 -18.42
CA LEU A 223 -4.89 0.89 -18.71
C LEU A 223 -4.94 -0.60 -19.04
N SER A 224 -3.90 -1.16 -19.66
CA SER A 224 -3.84 -2.60 -19.95
C SER A 224 -3.67 -3.50 -18.71
N HIS A 225 -3.31 -2.92 -17.55
CA HIS A 225 -3.14 -3.64 -16.29
C HIS A 225 -4.19 -3.29 -15.23
N ALA A 226 -4.84 -2.13 -15.34
CA ALA A 226 -5.82 -1.66 -14.36
C ALA A 226 -7.10 -2.52 -14.38
N GLN A 227 -7.66 -2.79 -13.19
CA GLN A 227 -8.97 -3.45 -13.07
C GLN A 227 -10.12 -2.49 -13.38
N GLU A 228 -9.99 -1.23 -12.98
CA GLU A 228 -10.91 -0.14 -13.34
C GLU A 228 -10.38 0.61 -14.56
N LEU A 229 -11.23 0.75 -15.58
CA LEU A 229 -10.87 1.33 -16.88
C LEU A 229 -11.30 2.79 -17.04
N SER A 230 -12.05 3.36 -16.10
CA SER A 230 -12.36 4.79 -16.08
C SER A 230 -11.06 5.60 -16.03
N PRO A 231 -10.76 6.40 -17.08
CA PRO A 231 -9.56 7.24 -17.10
C PRO A 231 -9.52 8.23 -15.92
N GLU A 232 -10.68 8.69 -15.46
CA GLU A 232 -10.82 9.61 -14.34
C GLU A 232 -10.42 8.94 -13.02
N VAL A 233 -10.87 7.70 -12.77
CA VAL A 233 -10.51 6.93 -11.57
C VAL A 233 -9.02 6.55 -11.61
N VAL A 234 -8.51 6.13 -12.76
CA VAL A 234 -7.09 5.83 -12.97
C VAL A 234 -6.22 7.04 -12.67
N LYS A 235 -6.60 8.22 -13.17
CA LYS A 235 -5.89 9.47 -12.89
C LYS A 235 -5.95 9.83 -11.40
N ALA A 236 -7.13 9.78 -10.79
CA ALA A 236 -7.30 10.06 -9.36
C ALA A 236 -6.47 9.12 -8.48
N HIS A 237 -6.36 7.85 -8.88
CA HIS A 237 -5.53 6.86 -8.21
C HIS A 237 -4.05 7.20 -8.32
N ILE A 238 -3.56 7.55 -9.51
CA ILE A 238 -2.15 7.96 -9.69
C ILE A 238 -1.84 9.21 -8.88
N ASP A 239 -2.66 10.26 -9.00
CA ASP A 239 -2.47 11.54 -8.31
C ASP A 239 -2.42 11.36 -6.78
N LEU A 240 -3.20 10.42 -6.25
CA LEU A 240 -3.25 10.15 -4.81
C LEU A 240 -2.03 9.38 -4.29
N TYR A 241 -1.54 8.38 -5.03
CA TYR A 241 -0.52 7.45 -4.55
C TYR A 241 0.88 7.69 -5.13
N VAL A 242 1.03 8.54 -6.16
CA VAL A 242 2.31 8.91 -6.77
C VAL A 242 2.58 10.40 -6.54
N ASN A 243 3.43 10.70 -5.57
CA ASN A 243 3.68 12.06 -5.09
C ASN A 243 5.17 12.25 -4.71
N GLU A 244 5.51 13.33 -3.99
CA GLU A 244 6.89 13.65 -3.60
C GLU A 244 7.59 12.50 -2.86
N TYR A 245 6.85 11.73 -2.04
CA TYR A 245 7.38 10.60 -1.29
C TYR A 245 7.71 9.39 -2.19
N THR A 246 7.10 9.34 -3.37
CA THR A 246 7.44 8.33 -4.39
C THR A 246 8.78 8.64 -5.05
N GLU A 247 9.13 9.92 -5.26
CA GLU A 247 10.49 10.28 -5.72
C GLU A 247 11.52 10.10 -4.60
N ASN A 248 11.19 10.56 -3.40
CA ASN A 248 12.07 10.49 -2.25
C ASN A 248 11.28 10.53 -0.94
N LEU A 249 11.43 9.52 -0.08
CA LEU A 249 10.79 9.51 1.24
C LEU A 249 11.10 10.76 2.06
N GLY A 250 12.34 11.25 1.99
CA GLY A 250 12.80 12.35 2.82
C GLY A 250 12.69 12.06 4.32
N GLU A 251 13.02 13.05 5.14
CA GLU A 251 13.03 12.89 6.60
C GLU A 251 11.64 12.56 7.16
N ILE A 252 10.60 13.26 6.68
CA ILE A 252 9.22 13.05 7.12
C ILE A 252 8.70 11.66 6.73
N GLY A 253 9.04 11.15 5.54
CA GLY A 253 8.67 9.79 5.14
C GLY A 253 9.32 8.74 6.02
N TYR A 254 10.62 8.88 6.33
CA TYR A 254 11.30 7.99 7.27
C TYR A 254 10.72 8.08 8.69
N GLN A 255 10.36 9.27 9.15
CA GLN A 255 9.69 9.48 10.44
C GLN A 255 8.33 8.76 10.48
N ALA A 256 7.55 8.85 9.40
CA ALA A 256 6.26 8.17 9.28
C ALA A 256 6.41 6.64 9.33
N VAL A 257 7.38 6.08 8.59
CA VAL A 257 7.68 4.65 8.59
C VAL A 257 8.11 4.18 9.98
N THR A 258 9.03 4.90 10.60
CA THR A 258 9.53 4.61 11.95
C THR A 258 8.40 4.62 12.97
N THR A 259 7.54 5.63 12.91
CA THR A 259 6.40 5.79 13.84
C THR A 259 5.39 4.66 13.67
N LEU A 260 5.04 4.30 12.43
CA LEU A 260 4.09 3.22 12.15
C LEU A 260 4.57 1.88 12.71
N LEU A 261 5.80 1.48 12.36
CA LEU A 261 6.33 0.18 12.74
C LEU A 261 6.70 0.11 14.22
N SER A 262 7.12 1.22 14.83
CA SER A 262 7.35 1.27 16.28
C SER A 262 6.05 1.09 17.07
N ARG A 263 4.96 1.78 16.67
CA ARG A 263 3.63 1.58 17.29
C ARG A 263 3.12 0.16 17.10
N ALA A 264 3.32 -0.40 15.91
CA ALA A 264 2.96 -1.78 15.61
C ALA A 264 3.72 -2.80 16.46
N ALA A 265 5.03 -2.60 16.66
CA ALA A 265 5.86 -3.47 17.48
C ALA A 265 5.47 -3.39 18.96
N GLN A 266 5.21 -2.18 19.49
CA GLN A 266 4.69 -1.98 20.85
C GLN A 266 3.35 -2.67 21.09
N ALA A 267 2.50 -2.76 20.05
CA ALA A 267 1.24 -3.50 20.08
C ALA A 267 1.39 -5.01 19.82
N GLY A 268 2.63 -5.52 19.67
CA GLY A 268 2.91 -6.93 19.40
C GLY A 268 2.45 -7.42 18.03
N LEU A 269 2.27 -6.50 17.07
CA LEU A 269 1.73 -6.80 15.73
C LEU A 269 2.82 -7.17 14.72
N VAL A 270 4.03 -6.63 14.92
CA VAL A 270 5.20 -6.87 14.07
C VAL A 270 6.46 -7.00 14.95
N PRO A 271 7.54 -7.64 14.46
CA PRO A 271 8.85 -7.60 15.12
C PRO A 271 9.39 -6.19 15.30
N GLU A 272 10.20 -5.98 16.34
CA GLU A 272 10.97 -4.74 16.47
C GLU A 272 11.97 -4.59 15.31
N VAL A 273 12.14 -3.34 14.86
CA VAL A 273 13.07 -2.98 13.80
C VAL A 273 14.27 -2.24 14.40
N ASP A 274 15.48 -2.69 14.08
CA ASP A 274 16.69 -1.93 14.39
C ASP A 274 16.89 -0.80 13.38
N TRP A 275 16.40 0.39 13.75
CA TRP A 275 16.46 1.59 12.93
C TRP A 275 17.89 2.03 12.58
N ARG A 276 18.92 1.63 13.36
CA ARG A 276 20.32 1.96 13.07
C ARG A 276 20.80 1.32 11.77
N THR A 277 20.19 0.19 11.40
CA THR A 277 20.52 -0.55 10.18
C THR A 277 19.81 -0.02 8.93
N MET A 278 18.84 0.89 9.08
CA MET A 278 18.06 1.45 7.98
C MET A 278 18.58 2.79 7.45
N THR A 279 19.45 3.51 8.18
CA THR A 279 19.85 4.88 7.84
C THR A 279 21.00 4.99 6.82
N VAL A 280 21.36 3.93 6.09
CA VAL A 280 22.60 3.91 5.28
C VAL A 280 22.33 3.82 3.78
N ILE A 281 21.48 4.68 3.23
CA ILE A 281 21.51 5.02 1.80
C ILE A 281 21.03 6.47 1.62
N LEU A 282 21.89 7.44 1.97
CA LEU A 282 21.81 8.81 1.46
C LEU A 282 22.93 9.03 0.47
#